data_AF-A0A7X0HV74-F1
#
_entry.id   AF-A0A7X0HV74-F1
#
_cell.length_a   1.000
_cell.length_b   1.000
_cell.length_c   1.000
_cell.angle_alpha   90.00
_cell.angle_beta   90.00
_cell.angle_gamma   90.00
#
_symmetry.space_group_name_H-M   'P 1'
#
loop_
_entity.id
_entity.type
_entity.pdbx_description
1 polymer ?
#
loop_
_entity_poly.entity_id
_entity_poly.type
_entity_poly.pdbx_seq_one_letter_code
_entity_poly.pdbx_strand_id
1 'polypeptide(L)'
;MMDWITFFSWVLAIALAYALFSDNGKAQSYDGDTRGRQAGLMCGTCRKFQKHEEIEPYLFECKKCGRETDLRGGINHERPGITR
;
A
#
# COMPACT_ATOMS: atom_id res chain seq x y z
N MET A 1 -12.57 37.43 35.65
CA MET A 1 -13.50 36.67 34.79
C MET A 1 -12.64 35.90 33.81
N MET A 2 -12.88 34.60 33.61
CA MET A 2 -12.08 33.82 32.66
C MET A 2 -12.34 34.37 31.27
N ASP A 3 -11.32 34.92 30.61
CA ASP A 3 -11.48 35.51 29.29
C ASP A 3 -11.90 34.41 28.32
N TRP A 4 -13.08 34.55 27.72
CA TRP A 4 -13.61 33.63 26.71
C TRP A 4 -12.57 33.32 25.62
N ILE A 5 -11.70 34.29 25.31
CA ILE A 5 -10.57 34.18 24.39
C ILE A 5 -9.60 33.06 24.78
N THR A 6 -9.31 32.89 26.07
CA THR A 6 -8.44 31.79 26.55
C THR A 6 -9.07 30.44 26.30
N PHE A 7 -10.39 30.29 26.47
CA PHE A 7 -11.09 29.04 26.17
C PHE A 7 -10.96 28.64 24.69
N PHE A 8 -11.18 29.57 23.76
CA PHE A 8 -11.03 29.29 22.32
C PHE A 8 -9.57 29.05 21.94
N SER A 9 -8.62 29.76 22.55
CA SER A 9 -7.20 29.54 22.30
C SER A 9 -6.76 28.12 22.66
N TRP A 10 -7.28 27.57 23.76
CA TRP A 10 -7.00 26.20 24.17
C TRP A 10 -7.65 25.17 23.23
N VAL A 11 -8.92 25.38 22.86
CA VAL A 11 -9.61 24.50 21.90
C VAL A 11 -8.89 24.48 20.55
N LEU A 12 -8.47 25.65 20.06
CA LEU A 12 -7.75 25.77 18.79
C LEU A 12 -6.36 25.13 18.86
N ALA A 13 -5.62 25.33 19.96
CA ALA A 13 -4.32 24.70 20.18
C ALA A 13 -4.43 23.17 20.23
N ILE A 14 -5.45 22.62 20.91
CA ILE A 14 -5.70 21.17 20.96
C ILE A 14 -6.08 20.65 19.56
N ALA A 15 -6.92 21.37 18.81
CA ALA A 15 -7.27 20.98 17.44
C ALA A 15 -6.06 20.98 16.49
N LEU A 16 -5.17 21.97 16.63
CA LEU A 16 -3.95 22.08 15.83
C LEU A 16 -2.94 21.00 16.19
N ALA A 17 -2.75 20.74 17.49
CA ALA A 17 -1.96 19.62 17.96
C ALA A 17 -2.55 18.29 17.47
N TYR A 18 -3.86 18.11 17.58
CA TYR A 18 -4.54 16.93 17.05
C TYR A 18 -4.36 16.80 15.54
N ALA A 19 -4.44 17.87 14.75
CA ALA A 19 -4.20 17.80 13.30
C ALA A 19 -2.74 17.40 12.99
N LEU A 20 -1.76 18.02 13.66
CA LEU A 20 -0.32 17.71 13.52
C LEU A 20 0.02 16.27 13.92
N PHE A 21 -0.57 15.77 15.02
CA PHE A 21 -0.32 14.41 15.51
C PHE A 21 -1.25 13.37 14.90
N SER A 22 -2.43 13.74 14.39
CA SER A 22 -3.33 12.85 13.63
C SER A 22 -2.78 12.59 12.24
N ASP A 23 -2.01 13.51 11.65
CA ASP A 23 -1.25 13.25 10.43
C ASP A 23 -0.09 12.26 10.68
N ASN A 24 0.59 12.34 11.83
CA ASN A 24 1.61 11.35 12.22
C ASN A 24 1.03 10.01 12.71
N GLY A 25 -0.12 10.04 13.38
CA GLY A 25 -0.82 8.88 13.96
C GLY A 25 -1.72 8.14 12.97
N LYS A 26 -2.04 8.80 11.86
CA LYS A 26 -2.15 8.13 10.59
C LYS A 26 -0.70 7.93 10.14
N ALA A 27 -0.11 6.78 10.47
CA ALA A 27 0.05 5.76 9.44
C ALA A 27 -1.17 5.72 8.49
N GLN A 28 -1.37 6.82 7.75
CA GLN A 28 -1.62 6.81 6.35
C GLN A 28 -0.68 5.73 5.86
N SER A 29 -1.23 4.56 5.60
CA SER A 29 -0.94 3.88 4.36
C SER A 29 -1.25 4.85 3.20
N TYR A 30 -0.54 6.00 3.15
CA TYR A 30 0.06 6.41 1.92
C TYR A 30 1.00 5.26 1.64
N ASP A 31 0.46 4.34 0.85
CA ASP A 31 1.21 3.53 -0.08
C ASP A 31 1.94 4.51 -1.01
N GLY A 32 2.89 5.29 -0.45
CA GLY A 32 4.05 5.80 -1.13
C GLY A 32 4.98 4.61 -1.36
N ASP A 33 4.42 3.54 -1.91
CA ASP A 33 5.19 2.53 -2.59
C ASP A 33 5.55 3.20 -3.91
N THR A 34 6.72 3.80 -3.94
CA THR A 34 7.54 3.86 -5.16
C THR A 34 8.02 2.45 -5.54
N ARG A 35 7.22 1.42 -5.28
CA ARG A 35 7.36 0.02 -5.69
C ARG A 35 6.00 -0.35 -6.25
N GLY A 36 5.98 -1.09 -7.34
CA GLY A 36 4.88 -1.04 -8.28
C GLY A 36 3.49 -1.37 -7.71
N ARG A 37 2.47 -1.12 -8.53
CA ARG A 37 1.05 -1.40 -8.26
C ARG A 37 0.87 -2.76 -7.59
N GLN A 38 0.20 -2.77 -6.45
CA GLN A 38 -0.19 -4.02 -5.83
C GLN A 38 -1.54 -4.47 -6.40
N ALA A 39 -1.60 -5.68 -6.95
CA ALA A 39 -2.82 -6.25 -7.51
C ALA A 39 -3.22 -7.53 -6.77
N GLY A 40 -4.51 -7.64 -6.47
CA GLY A 40 -5.11 -8.90 -6.03
C GLY A 40 -5.31 -9.80 -7.25
N LEU A 41 -4.50 -10.85 -7.37
CA LEU A 41 -4.56 -11.79 -8.48
C LEU A 41 -4.69 -13.21 -7.93
N MET A 42 -5.30 -14.11 -8.72
CA MET A 42 -5.27 -15.53 -8.41
C MET A 42 -3.88 -16.08 -8.77
N CYS A 43 -3.11 -16.48 -7.77
CA CYS A 43 -1.79 -17.06 -7.99
C CYS A 43 -1.96 -18.50 -8.53
N GLY A 44 -1.40 -18.80 -9.70
CA GLY A 44 -1.44 -20.15 -10.30
C GLY A 44 -0.81 -21.23 -9.40
N THR A 45 0.25 -20.89 -8.68
CA THR A 45 0.93 -21.82 -7.74
C THR A 45 0.16 -21.99 -6.43
N CYS A 46 -0.27 -20.89 -5.80
CA CYS A 46 -0.99 -20.97 -4.53
C CYS A 46 -2.45 -21.40 -4.70
N ARG A 47 -3.00 -21.36 -5.92
CA ARG A 47 -4.41 -21.58 -6.28
C ARG A 47 -5.38 -20.80 -5.40
N LYS A 48 -4.94 -19.64 -4.91
CA LYS A 48 -5.69 -18.76 -4.01
C LYS A 48 -5.49 -17.32 -4.47
N PHE A 49 -6.49 -16.50 -4.18
CA PHE A 49 -6.39 -15.06 -4.35
C PHE A 49 -5.37 -14.51 -3.36
N GLN A 50 -4.30 -13.89 -3.86
CA GLN A 50 -3.19 -13.37 -3.06
C GLN A 50 -2.81 -11.98 -3.55
N LYS A 51 -2.16 -11.23 -2.66
CA LYS A 51 -1.56 -9.93 -3.01
C LYS A 51 -0.28 -10.16 -3.81
N HIS A 52 -0.19 -9.56 -4.99
CA HIS A 52 1.00 -9.54 -5.82
C HIS A 52 1.55 -8.11 -5.89
N GLU A 53 2.86 -7.95 -5.87
CA GLU A 53 3.58 -6.67 -5.97
C GLU A 53 4.13 -6.52 -7.39
N GLU A 54 3.95 -5.36 -8.02
CA GLU A 54 4.47 -5.11 -9.36
C GLU A 54 5.97 -4.81 -9.30
N ILE A 55 6.76 -5.65 -9.98
CA ILE A 55 8.23 -5.53 -10.07
C ILE A 55 8.62 -4.70 -11.30
N GLU A 56 7.95 -4.96 -12.41
CA GLU A 56 8.06 -4.18 -13.65
C GLU A 56 6.66 -3.82 -14.13
N PRO A 57 6.46 -2.80 -14.98
CA PRO A 57 5.13 -2.46 -15.47
C PRO A 57 4.42 -3.71 -16.00
N TYR A 58 3.26 -4.05 -15.46
CA TYR A 58 2.49 -5.26 -15.78
C TYR A 58 3.11 -6.62 -15.37
N LEU A 59 4.26 -6.69 -14.68
CA LEU A 59 4.85 -7.91 -14.14
C LEU A 59 4.68 -7.93 -12.62
N PHE A 60 3.94 -8.91 -12.11
CA PHE A 60 3.54 -8.98 -10.70
C PHE A 60 4.11 -10.22 -10.02
N GLU A 61 4.72 -10.09 -8.84
CA GLU A 61 5.22 -11.23 -8.06
C GLU A 61 4.32 -11.51 -6.85
N CYS A 62 3.97 -12.78 -6.65
CA CYS A 62 3.23 -13.23 -5.48
C CYS A 62 4.10 -13.18 -4.21
N LYS A 63 3.71 -12.38 -3.20
CA LYS A 63 4.44 -12.28 -1.92
C LYS A 63 4.56 -13.59 -1.13
N LYS A 64 3.75 -14.61 -1.46
CA LYS A 64 3.74 -15.89 -0.75
C LYS A 64 4.68 -16.92 -1.36
N CYS A 65 4.73 -17.00 -2.68
CA CYS A 65 5.48 -18.04 -3.39
C CYS A 65 6.60 -17.49 -4.27
N GLY A 66 6.75 -16.16 -4.36
CA GLY A 66 7.74 -15.50 -5.20
C GLY A 66 7.56 -15.76 -6.69
N ARG A 67 6.35 -16.13 -7.14
CA ARG A 67 6.12 -16.44 -8.56
C ARG A 67 5.67 -15.18 -9.29
N GLU A 68 6.40 -14.87 -10.35
CA GLU A 68 6.11 -13.81 -11.30
C GLU A 68 4.89 -14.17 -12.18
N THR A 69 4.03 -13.19 -12.41
CA THR A 69 2.83 -13.23 -13.23
C THR A 69 2.86 -12.02 -14.14
N ASP A 70 3.11 -12.25 -15.42
CA ASP A 70 3.13 -11.19 -16.42
C ASP A 70 1.73 -10.96 -16.98
N LEU A 71 1.24 -9.72 -16.91
CA LEU A 71 -0.03 -9.25 -17.46
C LEU A 71 0.15 -8.49 -18.79
N ARG A 72 1.38 -8.32 -19.31
CA ARG A 72 1.64 -7.67 -20.61
C ARG A 72 1.06 -8.45 -21.77
N GLY A 73 1.17 -9.77 -21.70
CA GLY A 73 0.52 -10.69 -22.62
C GLY A 73 -0.71 -11.25 -21.96
N GLY A 74 -1.89 -10.68 -22.26
CA GLY A 74 -3.13 -11.43 -22.06
C GLY A 74 -2.93 -12.84 -22.60
N ILE A 75 -3.36 -13.85 -21.84
CA ILE A 75 -3.15 -15.30 -21.98
C ILE A 75 -1.73 -15.84 -21.68
N ASN A 76 -1.50 -16.15 -20.40
CA ASN A 76 -0.70 -17.25 -19.85
C ASN A 76 0.60 -17.61 -20.61
N HIS A 77 1.69 -16.95 -20.25
CA HIS A 77 3.01 -17.57 -20.33
C HIS A 77 3.59 -17.67 -18.91
N GLU A 78 3.32 -18.81 -18.24
CA GLU A 78 4.19 -19.27 -17.15
C GLU A 78 5.60 -19.32 -17.71
N ARG A 79 6.45 -18.36 -17.32
CA ARG A 79 7.89 -18.39 -17.57
C ARG A 79 8.43 -19.68 -16.94
N PRO A 80 8.86 -20.69 -17.72
CA PRO A 80 9.47 -21.88 -17.13
C PRO A 80 10.84 -21.49 -16.57
N GLY A 81 11.15 -22.05 -15.41
CA GLY A 81 12.18 -21.57 -14.50
C GLY A 81 13.55 -21.33 -15.12
N ILE A 82 14.21 -20.27 -14.64
CA ILE A 82 15.66 -20.11 -14.76
C ILE A 82 16.24 -20.72 -13.49
N THR A 83 16.56 -22.01 -13.55
CA THR A 83 17.55 -22.61 -12.66
C THR A 83 18.91 -22.00 -13.00
N ARG A 84 19.58 -21.41 -12.01
CA ARG A 84 21.03 -21.32 -12.01
C ARG A 84 21.57 -21.52 -10.60
#